data_AF-A0A4R8MJU9-F1
#
_entry.id   AF-A0A4R8MJU9-F1
#
_cell.length_a   1.000
_cell.length_b   1.000
_cell.length_c   1.000
_cell.angle_alpha   90.00
_cell.angle_beta   90.00
_cell.angle_gamma   90.00
#
_symmetry.space_group_name_H-M   'P 1'
#
loop_
_entity.id
_entity.type
_entity.pdbx_description
1 polymer ?
#
loop_
_entity_poly.entity_id
_entity_poly.type
_entity_poly.pdbx_seq_one_letter_code
_entity_poly.pdbx_strand_id
1 'polypeptide(L)'
;MKIITNYSIDKKKGNLLKCLLIFSILSYFQCSSKVDEPDIIIKDQIIKEIASISNQFNSNEDLNLYQKAKFLNRIEIEENEYHKDKSFFVSLDFITINSNNFGNSIVYNGKECKQLIKKYPKSEYIDDCRYLIHNIENEKKDFLILKKELNFLKNFLVTFPSTNLKEEILERITLIEEEIESGIDIID
;
A
#
# COMPACT_ATOMS: atom_id res chain seq x y z
N MET A 1 -39.08 -59.69 -19.99
CA MET A 1 -39.41 -58.39 -20.61
C MET A 1 -38.09 -57.73 -20.99
N LYS A 2 -37.85 -57.52 -22.29
CA LYS A 2 -36.61 -56.97 -22.86
C LYS A 2 -36.51 -55.48 -22.57
N ILE A 3 -35.34 -55.02 -22.11
CA ILE A 3 -34.79 -53.72 -22.54
C ILE A 3 -33.32 -53.93 -22.87
N ILE A 4 -33.01 -53.71 -24.14
CA ILE A 4 -31.67 -53.60 -24.72
C ILE A 4 -31.23 -52.15 -24.50
N THR A 5 -29.99 -51.93 -24.05
CA THR A 5 -29.24 -50.74 -24.46
C THR A 5 -27.82 -51.15 -24.81
N ASN A 6 -27.57 -51.25 -26.11
CA ASN A 6 -26.24 -51.17 -26.70
C ASN A 6 -25.82 -49.72 -26.69
N TYR A 7 -24.63 -49.41 -26.15
CA TYR A 7 -23.81 -48.32 -26.66
C TYR A 7 -22.33 -48.73 -26.57
N SER A 8 -21.79 -49.09 -27.74
CA SER A 8 -20.36 -49.18 -28.01
C SER A 8 -19.98 -47.90 -28.76
N ILE A 9 -19.22 -47.00 -28.14
CA ILE A 9 -18.63 -45.84 -28.82
C ILE A 9 -17.21 -45.59 -28.28
N ASP A 10 -16.25 -45.89 -29.15
CA ASP A 10 -14.99 -45.21 -29.45
C ASP A 10 -13.85 -45.09 -28.42
N LYS A 11 -12.98 -46.12 -28.48
CA LYS A 11 -11.54 -46.10 -28.22
C LYS A 11 -10.77 -45.19 -29.22
N LYS A 12 -11.06 -43.89 -29.32
CA LYS A 12 -10.27 -42.96 -30.18
C LYS A 12 -10.15 -41.51 -29.66
N LYS A 13 -10.13 -41.29 -28.34
CA LYS A 13 -9.91 -39.94 -27.75
C LYS A 13 -8.67 -39.82 -26.83
N GLY A 14 -7.79 -40.82 -26.82
CA GLY A 14 -6.63 -40.84 -25.91
C GLY A 14 -5.36 -40.11 -26.39
N ASN A 15 -5.22 -39.84 -27.69
CA ASN A 15 -3.95 -39.34 -28.25
C ASN A 15 -3.98 -37.88 -28.73
N LEU A 16 -5.15 -37.25 -28.87
CA LEU A 16 -5.22 -35.82 -29.23
C LEU A 16 -4.96 -34.90 -28.02
N LEU A 17 -5.26 -35.36 -26.81
CA LEU A 17 -5.09 -34.59 -25.58
C LEU A 17 -3.60 -34.44 -25.18
N LYS A 18 -2.75 -35.39 -25.59
CA LYS A 18 -1.32 -35.36 -25.26
C LYS A 18 -0.51 -34.39 -26.12
N CYS A 19 -0.94 -34.13 -27.37
CA CYS A 19 -0.28 -33.14 -28.22
C CYS A 19 -0.68 -31.70 -27.87
N LEU A 20 -1.91 -31.48 -27.37
CA LEU A 20 -2.37 -30.16 -26.92
C LEU A 20 -1.68 -29.68 -25.63
N LEU A 21 -1.25 -30.60 -24.76
CA LEU A 21 -0.53 -30.26 -23.53
C LEU A 21 0.94 -29.86 -23.76
N ILE A 22 1.56 -30.29 -24.86
CA ILE A 22 2.97 -29.97 -25.16
C ILE A 22 3.10 -28.58 -25.80
N PHE A 23 2.07 -28.10 -26.51
CA PHE A 23 2.06 -26.74 -27.07
C PHE A 23 1.85 -25.64 -26.02
N SER A 24 1.23 -25.96 -24.89
CA SER A 24 1.04 -25.02 -23.77
C SER A 24 2.26 -24.87 -22.84
N ILE A 25 3.28 -25.73 -22.97
CA ILE A 25 4.51 -25.65 -22.15
C ILE A 25 5.60 -24.85 -22.90
N LEU A 26 5.54 -24.75 -24.23
CA LEU A 26 6.49 -23.98 -25.03
C LEU A 26 6.17 -22.48 -25.13
N SER A 27 4.97 -22.04 -24.74
CA SER A 27 4.64 -20.61 -24.56
C SER A 27 5.15 -20.04 -23.22
N TYR A 28 5.63 -20.88 -22.30
CA TYR A 28 6.22 -20.43 -21.03
C TYR A 28 7.73 -20.14 -21.11
N PHE A 29 8.36 -20.32 -22.27
CA PHE A 29 9.75 -19.93 -22.53
C PHE A 29 9.88 -18.76 -23.52
N GLN A 30 8.85 -17.91 -23.64
CA GLN A 30 9.16 -16.49 -23.77
C GLN A 30 9.70 -16.04 -22.43
N CYS A 31 11.00 -16.31 -22.25
CA CYS A 31 11.90 -15.47 -21.50
C CYS A 31 11.66 -14.06 -22.04
N SER A 32 10.71 -13.34 -21.45
CA SER A 32 10.75 -11.90 -21.46
C SER A 32 12.12 -11.62 -20.93
N SER A 33 13.03 -11.21 -21.82
CA SER A 33 14.09 -10.32 -21.41
C SER A 33 13.41 -9.38 -20.43
N LYS A 34 13.84 -9.39 -19.16
CA LYS A 34 13.76 -8.16 -18.40
C LYS A 34 14.50 -7.20 -19.31
N VAL A 35 13.73 -6.46 -20.11
CA VAL A 35 14.18 -5.19 -20.61
C VAL A 35 14.55 -4.54 -19.29
N ASP A 36 15.86 -4.38 -19.07
CA ASP A 36 16.34 -3.58 -17.97
C ASP A 36 15.56 -2.29 -18.10
N GLU A 37 14.52 -2.13 -17.27
CA GLU A 37 13.84 -0.86 -17.16
C GLU A 37 14.97 0.12 -16.87
N PRO A 38 15.12 1.17 -17.69
CA PRO A 38 16.20 2.11 -17.47
C PRO A 38 16.12 2.52 -16.00
N ASP A 39 17.21 2.44 -15.23
CA ASP A 39 17.28 2.90 -13.83
C ASP A 39 16.55 4.24 -13.75
N ILE A 40 15.26 4.23 -13.40
CA ILE A 40 14.49 5.45 -13.43
C ILE A 40 14.92 6.14 -12.15
N ILE A 41 15.61 7.26 -12.31
CA ILE A 41 16.02 8.09 -11.18
C ILE A 41 14.73 8.48 -10.43
N ILE A 42 14.48 7.84 -9.29
CA ILE A 42 13.25 7.99 -8.50
C ILE A 42 12.96 9.47 -8.18
N LYS A 43 14.02 10.25 -7.98
CA LYS A 43 13.97 11.71 -7.81
C LYS A 43 13.29 12.41 -8.99
N ASP A 44 13.60 12.05 -10.22
CA ASP A 44 13.01 12.68 -11.41
C ASP A 44 11.52 12.33 -11.55
N GLN A 45 11.12 11.11 -11.18
CA GLN A 45 9.71 10.74 -11.12
C GLN A 45 8.96 11.57 -10.08
N ILE A 46 9.51 11.70 -8.88
CA ILE A 46 8.93 12.49 -7.80
C ILE A 46 8.78 13.96 -8.22
N ILE A 47 9.81 14.56 -8.83
CA ILE A 47 9.76 15.95 -9.31
C ILE A 47 8.64 16.13 -10.35
N LYS A 48 8.57 15.24 -11.34
CA LYS A 48 7.55 15.30 -12.40
C LYS A 48 6.15 15.18 -11.82
N GLU A 49 5.93 14.24 -10.91
CA GLU A 49 4.59 13.99 -10.35
C GLU A 49 4.15 15.12 -9.41
N ILE A 50 5.05 15.63 -8.55
CA ILE A 50 4.74 16.79 -7.70
C ILE A 50 4.40 18.01 -8.55
N ALA A 51 5.11 18.24 -9.65
CA ALA A 51 4.81 19.33 -10.58
C ALA A 51 3.45 19.13 -11.26
N SER A 52 3.15 17.90 -11.69
CA SER A 52 1.86 17.52 -12.27
C SER A 52 0.70 17.81 -11.30
N ILE A 53 0.77 17.29 -10.07
CA ILE A 53 -0.21 17.54 -8.99
C ILE A 53 -0.36 19.05 -8.76
N SER A 54 0.77 19.76 -8.67
CA SER A 54 0.76 21.21 -8.42
C SER A 54 0.04 21.99 -9.53
N ASN A 55 0.24 21.60 -10.78
CA ASN A 55 -0.41 22.23 -11.93
C ASN A 55 -1.90 21.89 -12.01
N GLN A 56 -2.27 20.63 -11.71
CA GLN A 56 -3.65 20.18 -11.79
C GLN A 56 -4.54 20.80 -10.71
N PHE A 57 -4.00 20.98 -9.49
CA PHE A 57 -4.76 21.43 -8.32
C PHE A 57 -4.30 22.79 -7.79
N ASN A 58 -3.75 23.65 -8.65
CA ASN A 58 -3.23 24.98 -8.26
C ASN A 58 -4.28 25.90 -7.61
N SER A 59 -5.57 25.68 -7.91
CA SER A 59 -6.70 26.49 -7.46
C SER A 59 -7.34 25.95 -6.18
N ASN A 60 -6.97 24.74 -5.76
CA ASN A 60 -7.47 24.12 -4.54
C ASN A 60 -6.32 23.60 -3.67
N GLU A 61 -5.79 24.47 -2.81
CA GLU A 61 -4.54 24.24 -2.08
C GLU A 61 -4.65 23.11 -1.05
N ASP A 62 -5.81 22.88 -0.43
CA ASP A 62 -5.97 21.76 0.52
C ASP A 62 -5.94 20.40 -0.21
N LEU A 63 -6.66 20.27 -1.31
CA LEU A 63 -6.61 19.10 -2.20
C LEU A 63 -5.19 18.90 -2.75
N ASN A 64 -4.50 19.98 -3.13
CA ASN A 64 -3.12 19.94 -3.60
C ASN A 64 -2.19 19.31 -2.54
N LEU A 65 -2.29 19.75 -1.30
CA LEU A 65 -1.53 19.18 -0.17
C LEU A 65 -1.89 17.72 0.06
N TYR A 66 -3.17 17.37 0.07
CA TYR A 66 -3.61 15.99 0.26
C TYR A 66 -3.07 15.06 -0.83
N GLN A 67 -3.17 15.44 -2.10
CA GLN A 67 -2.67 14.63 -3.22
C GLN A 67 -1.15 14.45 -3.16
N LYS A 68 -0.40 15.49 -2.80
CA LYS A 68 1.06 15.38 -2.56
C LYS A 68 1.38 14.41 -1.43
N ALA A 69 0.71 14.53 -0.29
CA ALA A 69 0.92 13.63 0.84
C ALA A 69 0.63 12.17 0.46
N LYS A 70 -0.49 11.93 -0.22
CA LYS A 70 -0.92 10.61 -0.69
C LYS A 70 0.08 10.00 -1.67
N PHE A 71 0.63 10.79 -2.58
CA PHE A 71 1.66 10.35 -3.51
C PHE A 71 2.97 10.03 -2.78
N LEU A 72 3.49 10.96 -1.98
CA LEU A 72 4.76 10.81 -1.26
C LEU A 72 4.76 9.63 -0.29
N ASN A 73 3.64 9.35 0.37
CA ASN A 73 3.48 8.22 1.28
C ASN A 73 3.58 6.84 0.59
N ARG A 74 3.45 6.79 -0.74
CA ARG A 74 3.52 5.54 -1.52
C ARG A 74 4.91 5.30 -2.11
N ILE A 75 5.83 6.24 -1.94
CA ILE A 75 7.17 6.13 -2.49
C ILE A 75 7.99 5.24 -1.56
N GLU A 76 8.40 4.10 -2.09
CA GLU A 76 9.41 3.23 -1.48
C GLU A 76 10.79 3.71 -1.95
N ILE A 77 11.69 4.00 -1.00
CA ILE A 77 13.05 4.48 -1.29
C ILE A 77 14.04 3.53 -0.64
N GLU A 78 14.92 2.95 -1.45
CA GLU A 78 16.03 2.17 -0.93
C GLU A 78 17.06 3.08 -0.23
N GLU A 79 17.73 2.57 0.81
CA GLU A 79 18.71 3.33 1.58
C GLU A 79 19.87 3.88 0.72
N ASN A 80 20.33 3.10 -0.26
CA ASN A 80 21.36 3.50 -1.22
C ASN A 80 20.93 4.71 -2.08
N GLU A 81 19.68 4.75 -2.57
CA GLU A 81 19.09 5.83 -3.36
C GLU A 81 18.89 7.08 -2.51
N TYR A 82 18.36 6.91 -1.31
CA TYR A 82 18.21 7.97 -0.34
C TYR A 82 19.54 8.67 -0.07
N HIS A 83 20.65 7.92 0.04
CA HIS A 83 21.96 8.50 0.27
C HIS A 83 22.57 9.21 -0.95
N LYS A 84 22.25 8.78 -2.18
CA LYS A 84 22.69 9.47 -3.42
C LYS A 84 22.14 10.90 -3.49
N ASP A 85 20.88 11.09 -3.09
CA ASP A 85 20.16 12.37 -3.22
C ASP A 85 19.58 12.86 -1.87
N LYS A 86 20.31 12.65 -0.77
CA LYS A 86 19.80 12.90 0.59
C LYS A 86 19.18 14.27 0.80
N SER A 87 19.79 15.33 0.26
CA SER A 87 19.27 16.70 0.41
C SER A 87 17.89 16.88 -0.24
N PHE A 88 17.65 16.22 -1.36
CA PHE A 88 16.36 16.25 -2.04
C PHE A 88 15.28 15.55 -1.20
N PHE A 89 15.54 14.33 -0.74
CA PHE A 89 14.56 13.58 0.05
C PHE A 89 14.27 14.23 1.41
N VAL A 90 15.30 14.76 2.08
CA VAL A 90 15.12 15.53 3.32
C VAL A 90 14.29 16.80 3.06
N SER A 91 14.42 17.46 1.90
CA SER A 91 13.60 18.63 1.57
C SER A 91 12.11 18.30 1.40
N LEU A 92 11.82 17.06 1.01
CA LEU A 92 10.49 16.45 0.93
C LEU A 92 10.07 15.75 2.22
N ASP A 93 10.83 15.93 3.31
CA ASP A 93 10.50 15.42 4.63
C ASP A 93 10.44 13.88 4.73
N PHE A 94 11.25 13.19 3.91
CA PHE A 94 11.59 11.79 4.15
C PHE A 94 12.61 11.68 5.28
N ILE A 95 12.40 10.68 6.14
CA ILE A 95 13.23 10.39 7.31
C ILE A 95 13.64 8.92 7.33
N THR A 96 14.79 8.63 7.94
CA THR A 96 15.21 7.27 8.21
C THR A 96 14.62 6.82 9.56
N ILE A 97 13.86 5.73 9.57
CA ILE A 97 13.40 5.07 10.78
C ILE A 97 14.21 3.78 10.94
N ASN A 98 14.79 3.60 12.12
CA ASN A 98 15.46 2.34 12.45
C ASN A 98 14.46 1.41 13.16
N SER A 99 14.29 0.21 12.61
CA SER A 99 13.52 -0.88 13.19
C SER A 99 14.46 -1.99 13.64
N ASN A 100 14.33 -2.41 14.90
CA ASN A 100 15.10 -3.52 15.44
C ASN A 100 14.86 -4.83 14.67
N ASN A 101 13.69 -4.98 14.05
CA ASN A 101 13.28 -6.20 13.36
C ASN A 101 13.42 -6.12 11.83
N PHE A 102 13.48 -4.91 11.26
CA PHE A 102 13.41 -4.69 9.80
C PHE A 102 14.53 -3.79 9.25
N GLY A 103 15.46 -3.32 10.08
CA GLY A 103 16.57 -2.45 9.66
C GLY A 103 16.14 -1.00 9.44
N ASN A 104 16.91 -0.26 8.65
CA ASN A 104 16.60 1.11 8.28
C ASN A 104 15.52 1.13 7.19
N SER A 105 14.44 1.87 7.42
CA SER A 105 13.46 2.23 6.40
C SER A 105 13.50 3.74 6.14
N ILE A 106 13.20 4.14 4.92
CA ILE A 106 13.05 5.55 4.54
C ILE A 106 11.56 5.81 4.36
N VAL A 107 11.00 6.70 5.15
CA VAL A 107 9.56 6.97 5.15
C VAL A 107 9.28 8.46 5.04
N TYR A 108 8.19 8.81 4.37
CA TYR A 108 7.67 10.16 4.33
C TYR A 108 7.01 10.50 5.67
N ASN A 109 7.28 11.69 6.23
CA ASN A 109 6.83 12.02 7.59
C ASN A 109 5.43 12.68 7.68
N GLY A 110 4.71 12.84 6.56
CA GLY A 110 3.38 13.46 6.55
C GLY A 110 3.37 15.00 6.54
N LYS A 111 4.46 15.67 6.14
CA LYS A 111 4.60 17.15 6.11
C LYS A 111 3.38 17.89 5.53
N GLU A 112 2.95 17.53 4.33
CA GLU A 112 1.83 18.17 3.64
C GLU A 112 0.51 17.94 4.38
N CYS A 113 0.28 16.75 4.95
CA CYS A 113 -0.90 16.51 5.79
C CYS A 113 -0.87 17.30 7.09
N LYS A 114 0.29 17.42 7.74
CA LYS A 114 0.48 18.28 8.93
C LYS A 114 0.19 19.74 8.59
N GLN A 115 0.61 20.20 7.40
CA GLN A 115 0.29 21.52 6.90
C GLN A 115 -1.21 21.70 6.62
N LEU A 116 -1.86 20.72 5.99
CA LEU A 116 -3.29 20.74 5.68
C LEU A 116 -4.12 20.89 6.96
N ILE A 117 -3.88 20.03 7.95
CA ILE A 117 -4.60 20.05 9.23
C ILE A 117 -4.45 21.41 9.94
N LYS A 118 -3.25 22.01 9.86
CA LYS A 118 -2.96 23.30 10.49
C LYS A 118 -3.60 24.48 9.77
N LYS A 119 -3.51 24.52 8.44
CA LYS A 119 -3.94 25.68 7.63
C LYS A 119 -5.41 25.62 7.22
N TYR A 120 -5.94 24.41 7.01
CA TYR A 120 -7.28 24.17 6.50
C TYR A 120 -8.07 23.23 7.42
N PRO A 121 -8.35 23.62 8.68
CA PRO A 121 -9.02 22.78 9.68
C PRO A 121 -10.51 22.50 9.41
N LYS A 122 -11.04 22.94 8.26
CA LYS A 122 -12.38 22.60 7.76
C LYS A 122 -12.36 21.90 6.40
N SER A 123 -11.18 21.53 5.91
CA SER A 123 -11.04 20.76 4.67
C SER A 123 -11.75 19.42 4.78
N GLU A 124 -12.31 18.94 3.67
CA GLU A 124 -12.90 17.60 3.58
C GLU A 124 -11.87 16.48 3.70
N TYR A 125 -10.57 16.77 3.54
CA TYR A 125 -9.47 15.79 3.59
C TYR A 125 -8.81 15.66 4.98
N ILE A 126 -9.42 16.20 6.04
CA ILE A 126 -8.79 16.22 7.39
C ILE A 126 -8.74 14.84 8.00
N ASP A 127 -9.82 14.08 7.89
CA ASP A 127 -9.90 12.73 8.40
C ASP A 127 -8.90 11.83 7.67
N ASP A 128 -8.88 11.89 6.33
CA ASP A 128 -7.87 11.25 5.47
C ASP A 128 -6.44 11.57 5.94
N CYS A 129 -6.11 12.84 6.13
CA CYS A 129 -4.76 13.24 6.55
C CYS A 129 -4.41 12.82 7.98
N ARG A 130 -5.38 12.82 8.90
CA ARG A 130 -5.16 12.34 10.27
C ARG A 130 -4.91 10.85 10.29
N TYR A 131 -5.65 10.08 9.50
CA TYR A 131 -5.46 8.65 9.37
C TYR A 131 -4.12 8.32 8.69
N LEU A 132 -3.73 9.05 7.64
CA LEU A 132 -2.44 8.87 6.97
C LEU A 132 -1.26 9.13 7.91
N ILE A 133 -1.29 10.22 8.69
CA ILE A 133 -0.24 10.51 9.69
C ILE A 133 -0.17 9.40 10.73
N HIS A 134 -1.31 8.88 11.19
CA HIS A 134 -1.34 7.78 12.14
C HIS A 134 -0.66 6.53 11.58
N ASN A 135 -0.96 6.16 10.33
CA ASN A 135 -0.36 4.99 9.70
C ASN A 135 1.16 5.12 9.56
N ILE A 136 1.67 6.31 9.19
CA ILE A 136 3.12 6.61 9.15
C ILE A 136 3.75 6.40 10.53
N GLU A 137 3.10 6.86 11.59
CA GLU A 137 3.62 6.77 12.96
C GLU A 137 3.58 5.34 13.52
N ASN A 138 2.71 4.48 12.98
CA ASN A 138 2.42 3.13 13.48
C ASN A 138 2.99 1.98 12.64
N GLU A 139 3.93 2.22 11.72
CA GLU A 139 4.52 1.15 10.90
C GLU A 139 5.24 0.02 11.70
N LYS A 140 5.35 0.13 13.03
CA LYS A 140 5.89 -0.90 13.91
C LYS A 140 4.77 -1.69 14.61
N LYS A 141 4.63 -2.97 14.28
CA LYS A 141 3.60 -3.87 14.82
C LYS A 141 4.00 -4.52 16.15
N ASP A 142 4.08 -3.75 17.23
CA ASP A 142 4.25 -4.29 18.59
C ASP A 142 2.89 -4.33 19.33
N PHE A 143 2.62 -5.29 20.23
CA PHE A 143 1.32 -5.39 20.93
C PHE A 143 0.91 -4.13 21.70
N LEU A 144 1.87 -3.45 22.34
CA LEU A 144 1.64 -2.17 23.00
C LEU A 144 1.23 -1.08 21.99
N ILE A 145 1.70 -1.18 20.75
CA ILE A 145 1.33 -0.30 19.64
C ILE A 145 -0.06 -0.69 19.12
N LEU A 146 -0.38 -1.98 18.97
CA LEU A 146 -1.71 -2.44 18.56
C LEU A 146 -2.84 -1.95 19.49
N LYS A 147 -2.64 -1.99 20.82
CA LYS A 147 -3.62 -1.42 21.77
C LYS A 147 -3.79 0.11 21.60
N LYS A 148 -2.70 0.82 21.27
CA LYS A 148 -2.75 2.27 21.00
C LYS A 148 -3.45 2.57 19.68
N GLU A 149 -3.15 1.79 18.64
CA GLU A 149 -3.81 1.85 17.33
C GLU A 149 -5.31 1.61 17.49
N LEU A 150 -5.72 0.53 18.17
CA LEU A 150 -7.13 0.23 18.44
C LEU A 150 -7.87 1.39 19.11
N ASN A 151 -7.27 2.00 20.13
CA ASN A 151 -7.86 3.15 20.81
C ASN A 151 -7.93 4.38 19.89
N PHE A 152 -6.91 4.63 19.07
CA PHE A 152 -6.94 5.69 18.07
C PHE A 152 -8.09 5.48 17.08
N LEU A 153 -8.20 4.28 16.48
CA LEU A 153 -9.21 3.95 15.47
C LEU A 153 -10.65 4.09 16.01
N LYS A 154 -10.90 3.60 17.24
CA LYS A 154 -12.20 3.78 17.91
C LYS A 154 -12.53 5.27 18.11
N ASN A 155 -11.57 6.07 18.59
CA ASN A 155 -11.76 7.50 18.76
C ASN A 155 -11.88 8.26 17.42
N PHE A 156 -11.22 7.78 16.38
CA PHE A 156 -11.28 8.34 15.04
C PHE A 156 -12.71 8.24 14.49
N LEU A 157 -13.35 7.08 14.60
CA LEU A 157 -14.74 6.88 14.15
C LEU A 157 -15.76 7.69 14.98
N VAL A 158 -15.47 7.97 16.25
CA VAL A 158 -16.29 8.89 17.07
C VAL A 158 -16.13 10.34 16.59
N THR A 159 -14.91 10.74 16.24
CA THR A 159 -14.58 12.10 15.79
C THR A 159 -15.08 12.36 14.37
N PHE A 160 -14.99 11.37 13.49
CA PHE A 160 -15.34 11.42 12.07
C PHE A 160 -16.35 10.31 11.72
N PRO A 161 -17.60 10.38 12.20
CA PRO A 161 -18.58 9.31 12.04
C PRO A 161 -19.02 9.08 10.58
N SER A 162 -18.82 10.07 9.72
CA SER A 162 -19.15 10.07 8.29
C SER A 162 -17.93 9.90 7.37
N THR A 163 -16.78 9.51 7.91
CA THR A 163 -15.57 9.28 7.12
C THR A 163 -15.79 8.21 6.05
N ASN A 164 -15.21 8.41 4.86
CA ASN A 164 -15.15 7.42 3.79
C ASN A 164 -14.28 6.20 4.15
N LEU A 165 -13.41 6.31 5.17
CA LEU A 165 -12.52 5.25 5.65
C LEU A 165 -13.21 4.27 6.61
N LYS A 166 -14.51 4.42 6.86
CA LYS A 166 -15.20 3.71 7.94
C LYS A 166 -15.10 2.20 7.82
N GLU A 167 -15.30 1.66 6.62
CA GLU A 167 -15.24 0.21 6.39
C GLU A 167 -13.82 -0.33 6.62
N GLU A 168 -12.81 0.34 6.06
CA GLU A 168 -11.39 -0.01 6.25
C GLU A 168 -11.00 0.01 7.74
N ILE A 169 -11.41 1.04 8.46
CA ILE A 169 -11.09 1.17 9.89
C ILE A 169 -11.77 0.07 10.71
N LEU A 170 -13.02 -0.28 10.41
CA LEU A 170 -13.72 -1.36 11.11
C LEU A 170 -13.08 -2.73 10.85
N GLU A 171 -12.63 -2.98 9.62
CA GLU A 171 -11.86 -4.18 9.27
C GLU A 171 -10.55 -4.22 10.08
N ARG A 172 -9.80 -3.12 10.11
CA ARG A 172 -8.55 -3.04 10.87
C ARG A 172 -8.75 -3.22 12.37
N ILE A 173 -9.80 -2.62 12.96
CA ILE A 173 -10.17 -2.84 14.37
C ILE A 173 -10.40 -4.32 14.64
N THR A 174 -11.16 -5.00 13.78
CA THR A 174 -11.47 -6.44 13.92
C THR A 174 -10.18 -7.26 13.91
N LEU A 175 -9.29 -7.01 12.95
CA LEU A 175 -8.00 -7.69 12.87
C LEU A 175 -7.13 -7.44 14.12
N ILE A 176 -7.08 -6.21 14.62
CA ILE A 176 -6.30 -5.89 15.82
C ILE A 176 -6.88 -6.60 17.05
N GLU A 177 -8.20 -6.67 17.19
CA GLU A 177 -8.85 -7.38 18.29
C GLU A 177 -8.53 -8.88 18.25
N GLU A 178 -8.60 -9.51 17.07
CA GLU A 178 -8.19 -10.91 16.87
C GLU A 178 -6.69 -11.12 17.17
N GLU A 179 -5.81 -10.24 16.69
CA GLU A 179 -4.37 -10.28 16.95
C GLU A 179 -4.09 -10.21 18.47
N ILE A 180 -4.74 -9.29 19.19
CA ILE A 180 -4.60 -9.13 20.65
C ILE A 180 -5.14 -10.36 21.39
N GLU A 181 -6.30 -10.89 21.01
CA GLU A 181 -6.91 -12.06 21.64
C GLU A 181 -6.09 -13.34 21.42
N SER A 182 -5.47 -13.48 20.24
CA SER A 182 -4.65 -14.65 19.89
C SER A 182 -3.34 -14.75 20.69
N GLY A 183 -2.88 -13.65 21.29
CA GLY A 183 -1.75 -13.64 22.21
C GLY A 183 -0.45 -14.22 21.64
N ILE A 184 -0.21 -14.08 20.32
CA ILE A 184 1.04 -14.53 19.67
C ILE A 184 2.22 -13.67 20.16
N ASP A 185 2.72 -14.02 21.36
CA ASP A 185 3.92 -13.60 22.09
C ASP A 185 3.95 -12.18 22.69
N ILE A 186 3.30 -12.02 23.86
CA ILE A 186 3.70 -11.02 24.86
C ILE A 186 4.93 -11.57 25.58
N ILE A 187 6.13 -11.22 25.13
CA ILE A 187 7.30 -11.25 26.01
C ILE A 187 7.29 -9.90 26.75
N ASP A 188 6.91 -9.95 28.02
CA ASP A 188 7.08 -8.86 28.99
C ASP A 188 8.57 -8.46 29.15
#